data_AF-A0A376U6X7-F1
#
_entry.id   AF-A0A376U6X7-F1
#
_cell.length_a   1.000
_cell.length_b   1.000
_cell.length_c   1.000
_cell.angle_alpha   90.00
_cell.angle_beta   90.00
_cell.angle_gamma   90.00
#
_symmetry.space_group_name_H-M   'P 1'
#
loop_
_entity.id
_entity.type
_entity.pdbx_description
1 polymer ?
#
loop_
_entity_poly.entity_id
_entity_poly.type
_entity_poly.pdbx_seq_one_letter_code
_entity_poly.pdbx_strand_id
1 'polypeptide(L)'
;MSGTVSVNGTDLPTTTFPSQGFTGAYYQLNNDNFAPGKTAADYEFSSSASWVDVDATGKVTFKNVGSNWERITATPKSGGPSYVYEIRVKSWWVNSGDAFMIYSLAENFCSSNGYTLPRADHLNHSRSRGIGSLYSEWGDMGHYTTEAGFQSNMYWSSSPANSSEQYVVSLATGDQSVFEKLGFAYATCYKNL
;
A
#
# COMPACT_ATOMS: atom_id res chain seq x y z
N MET A 1 -11.23 -1.31 17.25
CA MET A 1 -9.88 -1.86 17.24
C MET A 1 -8.90 -0.70 17.33
N SER A 2 -7.87 -0.84 18.15
CA SER A 2 -6.87 0.22 18.40
C SER A 2 -5.47 -0.35 18.61
N GLY A 3 -5.25 -1.60 18.19
CA GLY A 3 -3.96 -2.27 18.25
C GLY A 3 -3.15 -1.97 16.99
N THR A 4 -2.52 -3.02 16.47
CA THR A 4 -1.58 -2.91 15.34
C THR A 4 -1.90 -3.89 14.22
N VAL A 5 -1.33 -3.65 13.05
CA VAL A 5 -1.31 -4.60 11.94
C VAL A 5 0.12 -4.93 11.56
N SER A 6 0.43 -6.18 11.25
CA SER A 6 1.70 -6.55 10.64
C SER A 6 1.62 -6.43 9.13
N VAL A 7 2.51 -5.62 8.56
CA VAL A 7 2.66 -5.38 7.12
C VAL A 7 4.12 -5.56 6.79
N ASN A 8 4.46 -6.59 6.01
CA ASN A 8 5.83 -6.80 5.54
C ASN A 8 6.88 -6.70 6.69
N GLY A 9 6.68 -7.50 7.74
CA GLY A 9 7.59 -7.56 8.90
C GLY A 9 7.60 -6.33 9.82
N THR A 10 6.67 -5.39 9.68
CA THR A 10 6.56 -4.21 10.55
C THR A 10 5.15 -4.01 11.07
N ASP A 11 5.03 -3.64 12.34
CA ASP A 11 3.75 -3.31 12.95
C ASP A 11 3.41 -1.82 12.76
N LEU A 12 2.21 -1.53 12.25
CA LEU A 12 1.68 -0.18 12.07
C LEU A 12 0.37 0.00 12.84
N PRO A 13 0.04 1.21 13.32
CA PRO A 13 -1.17 1.43 14.11
C PRO A 13 -2.45 1.26 13.27
N THR A 14 -3.39 0.45 13.75
CA THR A 14 -4.70 0.25 13.12
C THR A 14 -5.52 1.55 13.04
N THR A 15 -5.21 2.56 13.86
CA THR A 15 -5.96 3.83 13.88
C THR A 15 -5.62 4.77 12.72
N THR A 16 -4.46 4.59 12.07
CA THR A 16 -3.98 5.46 10.99
C THR A 16 -3.65 4.71 9.70
N PHE A 17 -3.36 3.41 9.78
CA PHE A 17 -3.13 2.55 8.64
C PHE A 17 -4.44 1.96 8.07
N PRO A 18 -4.53 1.68 6.76
CA PRO A 18 -3.68 2.21 5.68
C PRO A 18 -4.20 3.54 5.16
N SER A 19 -3.30 4.36 4.61
CA SER A 19 -3.66 5.53 3.82
C SER A 19 -3.35 5.37 2.33
N GLN A 20 -2.52 4.40 1.96
CA GLN A 20 -2.20 4.05 0.58
C GLN A 20 -2.79 2.67 0.26
N GLY A 21 -3.44 2.47 -0.87
CA GLY A 21 -4.00 1.17 -1.27
C GLY A 21 -3.66 0.79 -2.70
N PHE A 22 -3.61 -0.51 -2.98
CA PHE A 22 -3.51 -1.07 -4.33
C PHE A 22 -4.16 -2.45 -4.37
N THR A 23 -4.55 -2.89 -5.56
CA THR A 23 -5.06 -4.25 -5.76
C THR A 23 -3.95 -5.25 -5.50
N GLY A 24 -4.22 -6.27 -4.67
CA GLY A 24 -3.22 -7.25 -4.23
C GLY A 24 -2.54 -6.91 -2.90
N ALA A 25 -2.76 -5.71 -2.34
CA ALA A 25 -2.23 -5.35 -1.04
C ALA A 25 -2.82 -6.23 0.07
N TYR A 26 -2.00 -6.60 1.06
CA TYR A 26 -2.47 -7.37 2.21
C TYR A 26 -1.67 -7.09 3.48
N TYR A 27 -2.31 -7.35 4.61
CA TYR A 27 -1.73 -7.21 5.96
C TYR A 27 -2.45 -8.10 6.98
N GLN A 28 -1.86 -8.27 8.14
CA GLN A 28 -2.38 -9.14 9.21
C GLN A 28 -2.86 -8.30 10.39
N LEU A 29 -4.08 -8.54 10.88
CA LEU A 29 -4.52 -7.99 12.17
C LEU A 29 -3.80 -8.70 13.32
N ASN A 30 -3.19 -7.93 14.22
CA ASN A 30 -2.53 -8.46 15.41
C ASN A 30 -3.53 -8.68 16.56
N ASN A 31 -3.15 -9.54 17.51
CA ASN A 31 -4.03 -9.95 18.62
C ASN A 31 -4.37 -8.80 19.59
N ASP A 32 -3.57 -7.75 19.61
CA ASP A 32 -3.81 -6.53 20.40
C ASP A 32 -5.03 -5.72 19.92
N ASN A 33 -5.63 -6.08 18.77
CA ASN A 33 -6.90 -5.52 18.32
C ASN A 33 -8.13 -6.15 19.00
N PHE A 34 -7.95 -7.27 19.70
CA PHE A 34 -9.02 -8.10 20.25
C PHE A 34 -9.06 -8.06 21.79
N ALA A 35 -10.00 -8.80 22.38
CA ALA A 35 -10.05 -8.95 23.83
C ALA A 35 -8.77 -9.63 24.36
N PRO A 36 -8.34 -9.35 25.61
CA PRO A 36 -7.16 -9.98 26.20
C PRO A 36 -7.19 -11.51 26.12
N GLY A 37 -6.10 -12.11 25.64
CA GLY A 37 -5.98 -13.56 25.48
C GLY A 37 -6.75 -14.15 24.30
N LYS A 38 -7.36 -13.31 23.45
CA LYS A 38 -8.06 -13.74 22.23
C LYS A 38 -7.22 -13.54 20.99
N THR A 39 -7.55 -14.33 19.97
CA THR A 39 -6.92 -14.30 18.65
C THR A 39 -7.97 -14.10 17.56
N ALA A 40 -7.55 -13.85 16.33
CA ALA A 40 -8.48 -13.74 15.19
C ALA A 40 -9.42 -14.96 15.06
N ALA A 41 -8.96 -16.16 15.43
CA ALA A 41 -9.76 -17.39 15.36
C ALA A 41 -11.01 -17.37 16.27
N ASP A 42 -11.03 -16.53 17.31
CA ASP A 42 -12.16 -16.35 18.23
C ASP A 42 -13.28 -15.47 17.65
N TYR A 43 -13.08 -14.90 16.45
CA TYR A 43 -13.99 -13.94 15.84
C TYR A 43 -14.48 -14.41 14.47
N GLU A 44 -15.66 -13.93 14.10
CA GLU A 44 -16.17 -13.93 12.73
C GLU A 44 -15.98 -12.55 12.14
N PHE A 45 -15.26 -12.48 11.02
CA PHE A 45 -14.99 -11.24 10.34
C PHE A 45 -16.02 -10.97 9.24
N SER A 46 -16.32 -9.70 9.02
CA SER A 46 -17.16 -9.24 7.92
C SER A 46 -16.65 -7.88 7.41
N SER A 47 -16.84 -7.66 6.11
CA SER A 47 -16.65 -6.41 5.40
C SER A 47 -17.80 -6.24 4.42
N SER A 48 -18.26 -5.01 4.21
CA SER A 48 -19.33 -4.66 3.27
C SER A 48 -18.80 -4.32 1.87
N ALA A 49 -17.53 -3.94 1.75
CA ALA A 49 -16.93 -3.58 0.48
C ALA A 49 -16.57 -4.81 -0.37
N SER A 50 -16.84 -4.73 -1.67
CA SER A 50 -16.39 -5.73 -2.64
C SER A 50 -14.87 -5.73 -2.87
N TRP A 51 -14.19 -4.66 -2.47
CA TRP A 51 -12.75 -4.48 -2.67
C TRP A 51 -11.89 -4.91 -1.49
N VAL A 52 -12.50 -5.23 -0.33
CA VAL A 52 -11.79 -5.74 0.86
C VAL A 52 -12.24 -7.17 1.15
N ASP A 53 -11.30 -8.00 1.54
CA ASP A 53 -11.54 -9.33 2.10
C ASP A 53 -10.84 -9.45 3.44
N VAL A 54 -11.41 -10.23 4.35
CA VAL A 54 -10.77 -10.59 5.61
C VAL A 54 -11.06 -12.04 5.91
N ASP A 55 -10.01 -12.85 6.02
CA ASP A 55 -10.15 -14.29 6.26
C ASP A 55 -10.25 -14.62 7.76
N ALA A 56 -10.46 -15.90 8.07
CA ALA A 56 -10.60 -16.38 9.45
C ALA A 56 -9.33 -16.24 10.30
N THR A 57 -8.18 -15.97 9.69
CA THR A 57 -6.91 -15.70 10.38
C THR A 57 -6.72 -14.21 10.67
N GLY A 58 -7.59 -13.34 10.16
CA GLY A 58 -7.46 -11.88 10.28
C GLY A 58 -6.54 -11.26 9.23
N LYS A 59 -6.19 -12.01 8.17
CA LYS A 59 -5.49 -11.43 7.01
C LYS A 59 -6.48 -10.63 6.20
N VAL A 60 -6.18 -9.34 6.03
CA VAL A 60 -6.96 -8.42 5.20
C VAL A 60 -6.30 -8.31 3.82
N THR A 61 -7.09 -8.39 2.75
CA THR A 61 -6.61 -8.30 1.36
C THR A 61 -7.45 -7.32 0.55
N PHE A 62 -6.81 -6.49 -0.28
CA PHE A 62 -7.47 -5.58 -1.21
C PHE A 62 -7.62 -6.26 -2.58
N LYS A 63 -8.84 -6.69 -2.93
CA LYS A 63 -9.12 -7.53 -4.11
C LYS A 63 -9.32 -6.76 -5.40
N ASN A 64 -9.77 -5.52 -5.32
CA ASN A 64 -10.13 -4.68 -6.46
C ASN A 64 -9.82 -3.22 -6.14
N VAL A 65 -9.96 -2.34 -7.15
CA VAL A 65 -9.87 -0.89 -6.93
C VAL A 65 -10.89 -0.45 -5.88
N GLY A 66 -10.39 0.12 -4.79
CA GLY A 66 -11.18 0.50 -3.63
C GLY A 66 -11.73 1.92 -3.64
N SER A 67 -12.44 2.24 -2.57
CA SER A 67 -12.92 3.58 -2.23
C SER A 67 -12.15 4.15 -1.03
N ASN A 68 -12.43 5.39 -0.63
CA ASN A 68 -11.72 6.08 0.43
C ASN A 68 -11.97 5.51 1.84
N TRP A 69 -13.01 4.71 2.03
CA TRP A 69 -13.40 4.18 3.33
C TRP A 69 -14.01 2.77 3.23
N GLU A 70 -13.71 1.95 4.23
CA GLU A 70 -14.41 0.68 4.47
C GLU A 70 -14.38 0.30 5.95
N ARG A 71 -15.38 -0.47 6.39
CA ARG A 71 -15.47 -1.02 7.74
C ARG A 71 -15.29 -2.54 7.79
N ILE A 72 -14.29 -3.00 8.53
CA ILE A 72 -14.17 -4.40 8.96
C ILE A 72 -14.76 -4.55 10.36
N THR A 73 -15.61 -5.56 10.55
CA THR A 73 -16.19 -5.92 11.85
C THR A 73 -15.75 -7.32 12.25
N ALA A 74 -15.18 -7.45 13.44
CA ALA A 74 -14.89 -8.73 14.10
C ALA A 74 -15.91 -8.98 15.21
N THR A 75 -16.77 -9.98 15.04
CA THR A 75 -17.81 -10.34 15.99
C THR A 75 -17.33 -11.55 16.81
N PRO A 76 -17.26 -11.47 18.16
CA PRO A 76 -16.84 -12.59 18.98
C PRO A 76 -17.80 -13.78 18.80
N LYS A 77 -17.27 -14.97 18.52
CA LYS A 77 -18.06 -16.21 18.40
C LYS A 77 -18.76 -16.59 19.72
N SER A 78 -18.19 -16.18 20.84
CA SER A 78 -18.76 -16.37 22.18
C SER A 78 -19.92 -15.42 22.51
N GLY A 79 -20.25 -14.48 21.61
CA GLY A 79 -21.13 -13.35 21.89
C GLY A 79 -20.41 -12.20 22.61
N GLY A 80 -21.05 -11.02 22.61
CA GLY A 80 -20.50 -9.79 23.18
C GLY A 80 -20.37 -8.65 22.15
N PRO A 81 -19.71 -7.53 22.52
CA PRO A 81 -19.55 -6.39 21.62
C PRO A 81 -18.58 -6.70 20.48
N SER A 82 -18.92 -6.25 19.27
CA SER A 82 -18.04 -6.39 18.10
C SER A 82 -16.91 -5.36 18.13
N TYR A 83 -15.78 -5.74 17.53
CA TYR A 83 -14.60 -4.90 17.37
C TYR A 83 -14.57 -4.37 15.94
N VAL A 84 -14.44 -3.06 15.78
CA VAL A 84 -14.48 -2.41 14.46
C VAL A 84 -13.12 -1.85 14.07
N TYR A 85 -12.74 -2.05 12.81
CA TYR A 85 -11.62 -1.39 12.18
C TYR A 85 -12.09 -0.62 10.95
N GLU A 86 -11.72 0.66 10.87
CA GLU A 86 -12.02 1.52 9.74
C GLU A 86 -10.78 1.72 8.87
N ILE A 87 -10.85 1.23 7.64
CA ILE A 87 -9.85 1.47 6.60
C ILE A 87 -10.12 2.85 6.00
N ARG A 88 -9.08 3.67 5.84
CA ARG A 88 -9.18 5.06 5.35
C ARG A 88 -8.12 5.35 4.29
N VAL A 89 -8.32 4.81 3.09
CA VAL A 89 -7.41 5.00 1.96
C VAL A 89 -7.57 6.42 1.39
N LYS A 90 -6.45 7.12 1.23
CA LYS A 90 -6.37 8.45 0.60
C LYS A 90 -5.99 8.37 -0.87
N SER A 91 -5.15 7.40 -1.21
CA SER A 91 -4.59 7.24 -2.55
C SER A 91 -4.62 5.79 -3.00
N TRP A 92 -4.99 5.58 -4.26
CA TRP A 92 -4.96 4.27 -4.91
C TRP A 92 -3.86 4.20 -5.96
N TRP A 93 -3.03 3.15 -5.86
CA TRP A 93 -1.87 2.92 -6.70
C TRP A 93 -2.11 1.84 -7.73
N VAL A 94 -1.49 2.00 -8.90
CA VAL A 94 -1.44 1.02 -9.98
C VAL A 94 -0.01 0.92 -10.50
N ASN A 95 0.48 -0.31 -10.60
CA ASN A 95 1.82 -0.58 -11.09
C ASN A 95 1.81 -0.85 -12.59
N SER A 96 2.89 -0.50 -13.30
CA SER A 96 3.03 -0.77 -14.74
C SER A 96 3.44 -2.21 -15.07
N GLY A 97 3.42 -3.13 -14.09
CA GLY A 97 3.93 -4.50 -14.23
C GLY A 97 5.43 -4.53 -14.52
N ASP A 98 5.84 -5.41 -15.42
CA ASP A 98 7.25 -5.61 -15.83
C ASP A 98 7.78 -4.50 -16.76
N ALA A 99 6.99 -3.45 -17.01
CA ALA A 99 7.39 -2.39 -17.91
C ALA A 99 8.52 -1.55 -17.30
N PHE A 100 9.70 -1.68 -17.89
CA PHE A 100 10.92 -0.95 -17.55
C PHE A 100 11.18 0.08 -18.66
N MET A 101 11.03 1.37 -18.36
CA MET A 101 10.85 2.39 -19.40
C MET A 101 11.58 3.70 -19.09
N ILE A 102 11.74 4.54 -20.11
CA ILE A 102 12.26 5.91 -19.96
C ILE A 102 11.23 6.84 -19.29
N TYR A 103 11.71 7.96 -18.73
CA TYR A 103 10.88 8.86 -17.92
C TYR A 103 9.63 9.37 -18.66
N SER A 104 9.76 9.80 -19.91
CA SER A 104 8.61 10.33 -20.68
C SER A 104 7.53 9.28 -20.95
N LEU A 105 7.91 8.01 -21.08
CA LEU A 105 6.95 6.92 -21.23
C LEU A 105 6.23 6.63 -19.92
N ALA A 106 6.91 6.75 -18.78
CA ALA A 106 6.29 6.61 -17.45
C ALA A 106 5.26 7.73 -17.19
N GLU A 107 5.59 8.98 -17.52
CA GLU A 107 4.63 10.09 -17.45
C GLU A 107 3.42 9.86 -18.36
N ASN A 108 3.66 9.41 -19.58
CA ASN A 108 2.59 9.12 -20.53
C ASN A 108 1.71 7.95 -20.08
N PHE A 109 2.32 6.89 -19.52
CA PHE A 109 1.58 5.74 -18.98
C PHE A 109 0.63 6.16 -17.88
N CYS A 110 1.09 6.94 -16.89
CA CYS A 110 0.23 7.39 -15.81
C CYS A 110 -0.90 8.30 -16.33
N SER A 111 -0.55 9.35 -17.08
CA SER A 111 -1.51 10.36 -17.53
C SER A 111 -2.57 9.79 -18.48
N SER A 112 -2.18 8.91 -19.42
CA SER A 112 -3.12 8.28 -20.36
C SER A 112 -4.13 7.37 -19.68
N ASN A 113 -3.82 6.87 -18.47
CA ASN A 113 -4.72 6.03 -17.68
C ASN A 113 -5.50 6.81 -16.61
N GLY A 114 -5.39 8.15 -16.58
CA GLY A 114 -6.07 8.99 -15.58
C GLY A 114 -5.42 8.96 -14.20
N TYR A 115 -4.13 8.61 -14.12
CA TYR A 115 -3.31 8.62 -12.91
C TYR A 115 -2.18 9.64 -13.00
N THR A 116 -1.51 9.87 -11.88
CA THR A 116 -0.38 10.78 -11.77
C THR A 116 0.90 9.99 -11.49
N LEU A 117 2.00 10.37 -12.15
CA LEU A 117 3.33 9.89 -11.77
C LEU A 117 3.72 10.53 -10.42
N PRO A 118 3.96 9.74 -9.37
CA PRO A 118 4.16 10.22 -8.00
C PRO A 118 5.42 11.07 -7.86
N ARG A 119 5.37 12.06 -6.98
CA ARG A 119 6.61 12.69 -6.48
C ARG A 119 7.36 11.71 -5.58
N ALA A 120 8.66 11.93 -5.40
CA ALA A 120 9.53 11.03 -4.64
C ALA A 120 9.04 10.80 -3.20
N ASP A 121 8.50 11.85 -2.55
CA ASP A 121 7.95 11.81 -1.20
C ASP A 121 6.65 10.97 -1.07
N HIS A 122 5.90 10.80 -2.16
CA HIS A 122 4.75 9.90 -2.21
C HIS A 122 5.16 8.43 -2.37
N LEU A 123 6.31 8.16 -3.02
CA LEU A 123 6.89 6.82 -3.06
C LEU A 123 7.50 6.45 -1.71
N ASN A 124 8.24 7.36 -1.08
CA ASN A 124 8.76 7.19 0.28
C ASN A 124 9.01 8.55 0.97
N HIS A 125 8.52 8.71 2.20
CA HIS A 125 8.62 9.98 2.94
C HIS A 125 9.86 10.10 3.85
N SER A 126 10.55 9.02 4.27
CA SER A 126 11.62 9.16 5.28
C SER A 126 12.64 8.02 5.42
N ARG A 127 12.88 7.18 4.39
CA ARG A 127 13.71 5.95 4.50
C ARG A 127 13.29 5.00 5.63
N SER A 128 12.12 5.22 6.23
CA SER A 128 11.59 4.46 7.36
C SER A 128 10.15 4.05 7.09
N ARG A 129 9.72 3.00 7.80
CA ARG A 129 8.32 2.54 7.81
C ARG A 129 7.46 3.56 8.56
N GLY A 130 6.24 3.76 8.09
CA GLY A 130 5.35 4.82 8.56
C GLY A 130 4.09 4.98 7.70
N ILE A 131 3.31 6.03 7.95
CA ILE A 131 2.04 6.30 7.25
C ILE A 131 2.20 7.46 6.27
N GLY A 132 1.61 7.34 5.08
CA GLY A 132 1.45 8.45 4.14
C GLY A 132 2.17 8.30 2.79
N SER A 133 2.99 7.27 2.61
CA SER A 133 3.66 6.98 1.33
C SER A 133 3.68 5.48 1.05
N LEU A 134 3.82 5.10 -0.23
CA LEU A 134 3.69 3.71 -0.66
C LEU A 134 4.67 2.78 0.08
N TYR A 135 5.97 3.06 -0.02
CA TYR A 135 7.01 2.23 0.60
C TYR A 135 6.95 2.29 2.14
N SER A 136 6.68 3.46 2.73
CA SER A 136 6.62 3.56 4.20
C SER A 136 5.54 2.64 4.78
N GLU A 137 4.37 2.57 4.14
CA GLU A 137 3.26 1.75 4.60
C GLU A 137 3.48 0.27 4.30
N TRP A 138 3.87 -0.06 3.07
CA TRP A 138 3.84 -1.43 2.57
C TRP A 138 5.21 -2.13 2.57
N GLY A 139 6.30 -1.40 2.81
CA GLY A 139 7.66 -1.92 2.84
C GLY A 139 8.19 -2.27 1.44
N ASP A 140 9.10 -3.25 1.39
CA ASP A 140 9.61 -3.80 0.13
C ASP A 140 8.47 -4.29 -0.76
N MET A 141 8.28 -3.60 -1.88
CA MET A 141 7.15 -3.83 -2.77
C MET A 141 7.28 -5.11 -3.58
N GLY A 142 8.48 -5.72 -3.69
CA GLY A 142 8.63 -7.02 -4.35
C GLY A 142 7.93 -8.18 -3.64
N HIS A 143 7.52 -8.01 -2.38
CA HIS A 143 6.62 -8.95 -1.71
C HIS A 143 5.20 -8.99 -2.31
N TYR A 144 4.87 -8.07 -3.22
CA TYR A 144 3.61 -8.01 -3.95
C TYR A 144 3.80 -8.27 -5.46
N THR A 145 4.89 -8.93 -5.85
CA THR A 145 5.18 -9.24 -7.27
C THR A 145 4.07 -10.05 -7.91
N THR A 146 3.58 -11.10 -7.24
CA THR A 146 2.58 -12.01 -7.81
C THR A 146 1.20 -11.37 -7.86
N GLU A 147 0.85 -10.60 -6.83
CA GLU A 147 -0.49 -10.07 -6.61
C GLU A 147 -0.72 -8.72 -7.31
N ALA A 148 0.34 -7.93 -7.47
CA ALA A 148 0.26 -6.54 -7.95
C ALA A 148 1.35 -6.17 -8.97
N GLY A 149 2.26 -7.10 -9.31
CA GLY A 149 3.32 -6.90 -10.31
C GLY A 149 4.46 -6.01 -9.86
N PHE A 150 4.50 -5.57 -8.61
CA PHE A 150 5.56 -4.70 -8.11
C PHE A 150 6.90 -5.43 -8.05
N GLN A 151 8.00 -4.70 -8.24
CA GLN A 151 9.35 -5.23 -8.21
C GLN A 151 10.17 -4.56 -7.10
N SER A 152 11.10 -5.29 -6.48
CA SER A 152 12.11 -4.73 -5.56
C SER A 152 13.17 -3.95 -6.33
N ASN A 153 12.83 -2.77 -6.87
CA ASN A 153 13.72 -2.02 -7.75
C ASN A 153 13.44 -0.50 -7.74
N MET A 154 14.12 0.25 -8.61
CA MET A 154 13.98 1.69 -8.79
C MET A 154 12.73 2.04 -9.58
N TYR A 155 11.97 3.01 -9.07
CA TYR A 155 10.78 3.56 -9.67
C TYR A 155 10.93 5.05 -9.96
N TRP A 156 10.44 5.48 -11.12
CA TRP A 156 10.40 6.89 -11.50
C TRP A 156 9.55 7.71 -10.54
N SER A 157 10.03 8.91 -10.21
CA SER A 157 9.21 9.95 -9.59
C SER A 157 9.11 11.18 -10.48
N SER A 158 8.07 12.00 -10.34
CA SER A 158 7.93 13.30 -10.99
C SER A 158 8.71 14.44 -10.31
N SER A 159 9.55 14.13 -9.30
CA SER A 159 10.46 15.10 -8.67
C SER A 159 11.72 15.33 -9.52
N PRO A 160 11.94 16.53 -10.09
CA PRO A 160 13.10 16.81 -10.92
C PRO A 160 14.38 16.89 -10.07
N ALA A 161 15.48 16.31 -10.56
CA ALA A 161 16.80 16.51 -9.97
C ALA A 161 17.53 17.69 -10.65
N ASN A 162 17.40 17.78 -11.98
CA ASN A 162 17.79 18.94 -12.80
C ASN A 162 17.04 18.90 -14.16
N SER A 163 17.57 19.57 -15.20
CA SER A 163 16.94 19.64 -16.52
C SER A 163 16.88 18.28 -17.25
N SER A 164 17.89 17.43 -17.10
CA SER A 164 18.04 16.14 -17.80
C SER A 164 17.84 14.93 -16.91
N GLU A 165 17.78 15.11 -15.60
CA GLU A 165 17.71 14.02 -14.62
C GLU A 165 16.50 14.12 -13.70
N GLN A 166 16.12 12.96 -13.18
CA GLN A 166 14.95 12.79 -12.34
C GLN A 166 15.29 11.95 -11.10
N TYR A 167 14.64 12.25 -9.97
CA TYR A 167 14.74 11.36 -8.82
C TYR A 167 13.98 10.05 -9.07
N VAL A 168 14.61 8.95 -8.66
CA VAL A 168 14.02 7.62 -8.57
C VAL A 168 14.03 7.16 -7.12
N VAL A 169 13.09 6.30 -6.75
CA VAL A 169 13.02 5.71 -5.40
C VAL A 169 13.07 4.19 -5.53
N SER A 170 13.98 3.57 -4.77
CA SER A 170 14.03 2.13 -4.59
C SER A 170 12.82 1.70 -3.78
N LEU A 171 11.91 0.93 -4.38
CA LEU A 171 10.81 0.30 -3.63
C LEU A 171 11.23 -1.00 -2.93
N ALA A 172 12.53 -1.31 -2.90
CA ALA A 172 13.11 -2.35 -2.05
C ALA A 172 13.58 -1.79 -0.69
N THR A 173 14.14 -0.57 -0.69
CA THR A 173 14.81 0.02 0.49
C THR A 173 14.26 1.38 0.89
N GLY A 174 13.48 2.02 0.03
CA GLY A 174 13.03 3.40 0.16
C GLY A 174 14.11 4.43 -0.20
N ASP A 175 15.31 4.01 -0.64
CA ASP A 175 16.37 4.95 -0.95
C ASP A 175 16.09 5.74 -2.22
N GLN A 176 16.44 7.03 -2.17
CA GLN A 176 16.35 7.92 -3.33
C GLN A 176 17.67 7.93 -4.10
N SER A 177 17.59 7.92 -5.42
CA SER A 177 18.71 8.06 -6.36
C SER A 177 18.33 9.01 -7.50
N VAL A 178 19.26 9.30 -8.41
CA VAL A 178 19.06 10.18 -9.56
C VAL A 178 19.44 9.45 -10.83
N PHE A 179 18.53 9.39 -11.81
CA PHE A 179 18.78 8.81 -13.13
C PHE A 179 18.56 9.87 -14.23
N GLU A 180 19.30 9.75 -15.34
CA GLU A 180 19.01 10.49 -16.57
C GLU A 180 17.63 10.12 -17.12
N LYS A 181 16.90 11.08 -17.69
CA LYS A 181 15.55 10.85 -18.26
C LYS A 181 15.52 9.81 -19.39
N LEU A 182 16.67 9.55 -20.03
CA LEU A 182 16.86 8.52 -21.05
C LEU A 182 17.26 7.15 -20.47
N GLY A 183 17.55 7.07 -19.17
CA GLY A 183 17.72 5.81 -18.44
C GLY A 183 16.39 5.06 -18.29
N PHE A 184 16.42 3.90 -17.64
CA PHE A 184 15.25 3.05 -17.46
C PHE A 184 14.98 2.79 -15.97
N ALA A 185 13.72 2.89 -15.59
CA ALA A 185 13.21 2.53 -14.27
C ALA A 185 11.77 2.00 -14.41
N TYR A 186 11.24 1.38 -13.36
CA TYR A 186 9.83 0.99 -13.31
C TYR A 186 8.93 2.20 -13.10
N ALA A 187 7.64 2.04 -13.39
CA ALA A 187 6.63 3.06 -13.14
C ALA A 187 5.50 2.54 -12.24
N THR A 188 5.10 3.36 -11.29
CA THR A 188 3.85 3.19 -10.56
C THR A 188 3.16 4.53 -10.53
N CYS A 189 1.83 4.49 -10.60
CA CYS A 189 1.00 5.68 -10.72
C CYS A 189 -0.02 5.66 -9.60
N TYR A 190 -0.50 6.84 -9.21
CA TYR A 190 -1.51 6.95 -8.17
C TYR A 190 -2.57 7.98 -8.51
N LYS A 191 -3.73 7.86 -7.86
CA LYS A 191 -4.77 8.87 -7.82
C LYS A 191 -5.30 9.01 -6.40
N ASN A 192 -5.79 10.18 -6.05
CA ASN A 192 -6.50 10.37 -4.79
C ASN A 192 -7.92 9.77 -4.91
N LEU A 193 -8.47 9.32 -3.78
CA LEU A 193 -9.84 8.80 -3.65
C LEU A 193 -10.76 9.81 -2.97
#